data_AF-A0AAU0WBG6-F1
#
_entry.id   AF-A0AAU0WBG6-F1
#
_cell.length_a   1.000
_cell.length_b   1.000
_cell.length_c   1.000
_cell.angle_alpha   90.00
_cell.angle_beta   90.00
_cell.angle_gamma   90.00
#
_symmetry.space_group_name_H-M   'P 1'
#
loop_
_entity.id
_entity.type
_entity.pdbx_description
1 polymer ?
#
loop_
_entity_poly.entity_id
_entity_poly.type
_entity_poly.pdbx_seq_one_letter_code
_entity_poly.pdbx_strand_id
1 'polypeptide(L)' 'MKDKGVPVLEIAKKLTIKTDKNAGQHPSAASVCRALAEAEETGAPAGPEIIAPRRPTRVDLIGPEAAPPTR' A
#
# COMPACT_ATOMS: atom_id res chain seq x y z
N MET A 1 -17.93 -23.36 -26.78
CA MET A 1 -18.68 -22.63 -25.76
C MET A 1 -17.95 -21.34 -25.49
N LYS A 2 -18.64 -20.19 -25.47
CA LYS A 2 -18.03 -18.91 -25.08
C LYS A 2 -18.47 -18.69 -23.64
N ASP A 3 -17.66 -19.12 -22.68
CA ASP A 3 -17.85 -18.70 -21.30
C ASP A 3 -17.73 -17.18 -21.29
N LYS A 4 -18.87 -16.51 -21.25
CA LYS A 4 -18.90 -15.05 -21.12
C LYS A 4 -18.50 -14.81 -19.66
N GLY A 5 -17.25 -14.40 -19.45
CA GLY A 5 -16.72 -14.12 -18.12
C GLY A 5 -17.62 -13.18 -17.31
N VAL A 6 -17.42 -13.14 -15.99
CA VAL A 6 -18.24 -12.32 -15.09
C VAL A 6 -17.91 -10.83 -15.29
N PRO A 7 -18.91 -9.95 -15.52
CA PRO A 7 -18.66 -8.52 -15.62
C PRO A 7 -18.05 -7.95 -14.33
N VAL A 8 -17.08 -7.05 -14.44
CA VAL A 8 -16.36 -6.49 -13.27
C VAL A 8 -17.29 -5.79 -12.27
N LEU A 9 -18.33 -5.12 -12.75
CA LEU A 9 -19.37 -4.52 -11.89
C LEU A 9 -20.06 -5.54 -10.99
N GLU A 10 -20.33 -6.74 -11.50
CA GLU A 10 -20.95 -7.82 -10.74
C GLU A 10 -19.96 -8.44 -9.74
N ILE A 11 -18.66 -8.43 -10.04
CA ILE A 11 -17.62 -8.82 -9.10
C ILE A 11 -17.55 -7.81 -7.94
N ALA A 12 -17.49 -6.51 -8.25
CA ALA A 12 -17.38 -5.45 -7.23
C ALA A 12 -18.54 -5.49 -6.22
N LYS A 13 -19.77 -5.74 -6.68
CA LYS A 13 -20.96 -5.88 -5.80
C LYS A 13 -20.92 -7.09 -4.88
N LYS A 14 -20.20 -8.15 -5.26
CA LYS A 14 -20.07 -9.38 -4.44
C LYS A 14 -18.96 -9.30 -3.41
N LEU A 15 -18.07 -8.32 -3.54
CA LEU A 15 -16.96 -8.11 -2.62
C LEU A 15 -17.37 -7.13 -1.52
N THR A 16 -16.86 -7.37 -0.31
CA THR A 16 -17.05 -6.49 0.84
C THR A 16 -15.70 -6.23 1.48
N ILE A 17 -15.41 -4.96 1.73
CA ILE A 17 -14.19 -4.55 2.44
C ILE A 17 -14.33 -5.00 3.90
N LYS A 18 -13.35 -5.77 4.40
CA LYS A 18 -13.40 -6.36 5.75
C LYS A 18 -12.77 -5.48 6.83
N THR A 19 -11.93 -4.52 6.44
CA THR A 19 -11.05 -3.77 7.35
C THR A 19 -11.08 -2.28 7.06
N ASP A 20 -10.56 -1.48 7.98
CA ASP A 20 -10.35 -0.01 7.84
C ASP A 20 -11.67 0.81 7.76
N LYS A 21 -11.55 2.09 7.42
CA LYS A 21 -12.62 3.11 7.33
C LYS A 21 -13.73 2.79 6.32
N ASN A 22 -13.50 1.86 5.41
CA ASN A 22 -14.48 1.44 4.39
C ASN A 22 -15.08 0.06 4.70
N ALA A 23 -14.88 -0.48 5.90
CA ALA A 23 -15.42 -1.78 6.30
C ALA A 23 -16.95 -1.86 6.08
N GLY A 24 -17.39 -3.01 5.57
CA GLY A 24 -18.80 -3.27 5.24
C GLY A 24 -19.27 -2.69 3.90
N GLN A 25 -18.47 -1.84 3.23
CA GLN A 25 -18.82 -1.27 1.93
C GLN A 25 -18.28 -2.10 0.77
N HIS A 26 -18.90 -1.92 -0.41
CA HIS A 26 -18.39 -2.48 -1.66
C HIS A 26 -17.21 -1.66 -2.18
N PRO A 27 -16.16 -2.30 -2.73
CA PRO A 27 -15.10 -1.59 -3.43
C PRO A 27 -15.62 -0.94 -4.72
N SER A 28 -14.95 0.12 -5.17
CA SER A 28 -15.27 0.74 -6.45
C SER A 28 -14.82 -0.16 -7.61
N ALA A 29 -15.56 -0.11 -8.73
CA ALA A 29 -15.23 -0.88 -9.93
C ALA A 29 -13.83 -0.54 -10.47
N ALA A 30 -13.41 0.73 -10.41
CA ALA A 30 -12.07 1.16 -10.83
C ALA A 30 -10.97 0.52 -9.99
N SER A 31 -11.18 0.40 -8.67
CA SER A 31 -10.23 -0.27 -7.78
C SER A 31 -10.09 -1.75 -8.13
N VAL A 32 -11.22 -2.42 -8.39
CA VAL A 32 -11.22 -3.83 -8.79
C VAL A 32 -10.53 -4.02 -10.14
N CYS A 33 -10.82 -3.18 -11.14
CA CYS A 33 -10.14 -3.25 -12.44
C CYS A 33 -8.62 -3.15 -12.32
N ARG A 34 -8.10 -2.19 -11.54
CA ARG A 34 -6.65 -2.04 -11.35
C ARG A 34 -6.03 -3.28 -10.70
N ALA A 35 -6.62 -3.77 -9.61
CA ALA A 35 -6.11 -4.95 -8.93
C ALA A 35 -6.11 -6.21 -9.83
N LEU A 36 -7.13 -6.36 -10.68
CA LEU A 36 -7.19 -7.47 -11.64
C LEU A 36 -6.12 -7.34 -12.73
N ALA A 37 -5.90 -6.13 -13.27
CA ALA A 37 -4.86 -5.88 -14.26
C ALA A 37 -3.44 -6.06 -13.67
N GLU A 38 -3.20 -5.53 -12.46
CA GLU A 38 -1.94 -5.70 -11.73
C GLU A 38 -1.67 -7.19 -11.44
N ALA A 39 -2.69 -7.97 -11.07
CA ALA A 39 -2.56 -9.41 -10.82
C ALA A 39 -2.23 -10.20 -12.10
N GLU A 40 -2.78 -9.80 -13.25
CA GLU A 40 -2.45 -10.39 -14.57
C GLU A 40 -1.01 -10.06 -14.97
N GLU A 41 -0.58 -8.81 -14.79
CA GLU A 41 0.76 -8.34 -15.13
C GLU A 41 1.84 -8.96 -14.23
N THR A 42 1.52 -9.22 -12.95
CA THR A 42 2.53 -9.62 -11.95
C THR A 42 2.82 -11.12 -11.96
N GLY A 43 1.99 -12.00 -12.54
CA GLY A 43 2.28 -13.42 -12.81
C GLY A 43 2.73 -14.33 -11.64
N ALA A 44 2.89 -13.80 -10.43
CA ALA A 44 3.34 -14.49 -9.21
C ALA A 44 3.00 -13.63 -7.99
N PRO A 45 2.66 -14.22 -6.83
CA PRO A 45 2.36 -13.43 -5.64
C PRO A 45 3.65 -12.77 -5.16
N ALA A 46 3.72 -11.44 -5.28
CA ALA A 46 4.60 -10.68 -4.42
C ALA A 46 4.14 -10.94 -2.98
N GLY A 47 4.82 -11.87 -2.31
CA GLY A 47 4.65 -12.09 -0.88
C GLY A 47 4.79 -10.77 -0.13
N PRO A 48 4.27 -10.67 1.10
CA PRO A 48 4.22 -9.40 1.82
C PRO A 48 5.62 -8.77 1.83
N GLU A 49 5.79 -7.68 1.08
CA GLU A 49 6.97 -6.84 1.20
C GLU A 49 6.92 -6.30 2.63
N ILE A 50 7.69 -6.95 3.50
CA ILE A 50 7.97 -6.46 4.83
C ILE A 50 8.72 -5.15 4.57
N ILE A 51 7.98 -4.03 4.62
CA ILE A 51 8.56 -2.70 4.69
C ILE A 51 9.30 -2.66 6.03
N ALA A 52 10.53 -3.15 6.02
CA ALA A 52 11.41 -3.06 7.17
C ALA A 52 11.53 -1.57 7.51
N PRO A 53 11.29 -1.16 8.76
CA PRO A 53 11.48 0.23 9.16
C PRO A 53 12.89 0.65 8.76
N ARG A 54 13.02 1.62 7.86
CA ARG A 54 14.32 2.24 7.59
C ARG A 54 14.78 2.86 8.91
N ARG A 55 15.79 2.27 9.53
CA ARG A 55 16.42 2.82 10.74
C ARG A 55 16.91 4.23 10.37
N PRO A 56 16.40 5.31 11.00
CA PRO A 56 16.89 6.64 10.73
C PRO A 56 18.37 6.70 11.07
N THR A 57 19.18 7.31 10.21
CA THR A 57 20.57 7.63 10.54
C THR A 57 20.56 8.62 11.70
N ARG A 58 21.23 8.26 12.80
CA ARG A 58 21.38 9.15 13.96
C ARG A 58 22.20 10.37 13.50
N VAL A 59 21.62 11.56 13.63
CA VAL A 59 22.33 12.82 13.43
C VAL A 59 22.98 13.17 14.76
N ASP A 60 24.31 13.25 14.78
CA ASP A 60 25.04 13.73 15.95
C ASP A 60 24.92 15.25 16.03
N LEU A 61 23.99 15.72 16.87
CA LEU A 61 23.82 17.12 17.22
C LEU A 61 24.87 17.52 18.27
N ILE A 62 26.15 17.57 17.86
CA ILE A 62 27.17 18.28 18.64
C ILE A 62 27.38 19.60 17.92
N GLY A 63 26.70 20.65 18.40
CA GLY A 63 26.97 22.02 17.97
C GLY A 63 28.40 22.42 18.32
N PRO A 64 29.07 23.26 17.51
CA PRO A 64 30.40 23.75 17.85
C PRO A 64 30.29 24.54 19.15
N GLU A 65 30.90 23.98 20.19
CA GLU A 65 31.18 24.60 21.47
C GLU A 65 31.69 26.03 21.25
N ALA A 66 30.87 27.02 21.63
CA ALA A 66 31.27 28.41 21.65
C ALA A 66 32.40 28.57 22.67
N ALA A 67 33.53 29.10 22.18
CA ALA A 67 34.76 29.32 22.91
C ALA A 67 34.55 30.03 24.27
N PRO A 68 35.40 29.75 25.28
CA PRO A 68 35.27 30.35 26.61
C PRO A 68 35.60 31.84 26.57
N PRO A 69 34.95 32.69 27.39
CA PRO A 69 35.28 34.10 27.45
C PRO A 69 36.65 34.31 28.09
N THR A 70 37.52 35.00 27.38
CA THR A 70 38.80 35.49 27.89
C THR A 70 38.58 36.77 28.71
N ARG A 71 38.93 36.68 29.99
CA ARG A 71 39.36 37.73 30.95
C ARG A 71 38.32 38.71 31.50
#